data_AF-A0A2K9EQE7-F1
#
_entry.id   AF-A0A2K9EQE7-F1
#
_cell.length_a   1.000
_cell.length_b   1.000
_cell.length_c   1.000
_cell.angle_alpha   90.00
_cell.angle_beta   90.00
_cell.angle_gamma   90.00
#
_symmetry.space_group_name_H-M   'P 1'
#
loop_
_entity.id
_entity.type
_entity.pdbx_description
1 polymer ?
#
loop_
_entity_poly.entity_id
_entity_poly.type
_entity_poly.pdbx_seq_one_letter_code
_entity_poly.pdbx_strand_id
1 'polypeptide(L)'
;MEQSVVILGLSRQARLAGLPMPYMLGVGALTALPFFWTQFIPWVLTGPLWYLAARVAVAMNPNGHKALAVVLRRTPPSLSRKKRKEGRRYV
;
A
#
# COMPACT_ATOMS: atom_id res chain seq x y z
N MET A 1 -9.52 -7.56 -27.37
CA MET A 1 -10.63 -7.95 -26.47
C MET A 1 -11.26 -6.67 -25.94
N GLU A 2 -12.43 -6.31 -26.45
CA GLU A 2 -13.18 -5.12 -26.01
C GLU A 2 -13.69 -5.36 -24.59
N GLN A 3 -13.08 -4.69 -23.61
CA GLN A 3 -13.54 -4.73 -22.24
C GLN A 3 -14.76 -3.83 -22.12
N SER A 4 -15.89 -4.40 -21.70
CA SER A 4 -17.13 -3.66 -21.48
C SER A 4 -16.91 -2.52 -20.47
N VAL A 5 -17.41 -1.34 -20.80
CA VAL A 5 -17.28 -0.08 -20.04
C VAL A 5 -17.65 -0.25 -18.56
N VAL A 6 -18.54 -1.20 -18.27
CA VAL A 6 -18.99 -1.57 -16.92
C VAL A 6 -17.87 -2.20 -16.08
N ILE A 7 -16.97 -2.99 -16.67
CA ILE A 7 -15.84 -3.63 -15.97
C ILE A 7 -14.70 -2.62 -15.73
N LEU A 8 -14.59 -1.58 -16.56
CA LEU A 8 -13.65 -0.49 -16.34
C LEU A 8 -13.97 0.31 -15.07
N GLY A 9 -15.24 0.48 -14.72
CA GLY A 9 -15.65 1.15 -13.49
C GLY A 9 -15.21 0.42 -12.21
N LEU A 10 -15.33 -0.92 -12.21
CA LEU A 10 -14.94 -1.78 -11.07
C LEU A 10 -13.44 -2.01 -10.96
N SER A 11 -12.73 -1.99 -12.10
CA SER A 11 -11.26 -2.14 -12.14
C SER A 11 -10.51 -0.83 -11.93
N ARG A 12 -11.19 0.33 -12.05
CA ARG A 12 -10.61 1.63 -11.75
C ARG A 12 -10.27 1.67 -10.26
N GLN A 13 -8.99 1.51 -9.98
CA GLN A 13 -8.47 1.51 -8.63
C GLN A 13 -9.02 2.72 -7.87
N ALA A 14 -9.62 2.46 -6.70
CA ALA A 14 -10.15 3.50 -5.83
C ALA A 14 -9.06 4.54 -5.56
N ARG A 15 -9.41 5.80 -5.76
CA ARG A 15 -8.55 6.96 -5.53
C ARG A 15 -9.22 7.87 -4.53
N LEU A 16 -8.49 8.25 -3.49
CA LEU A 16 -8.91 9.28 -2.53
C LEU A 16 -7.95 10.46 -2.68
N ALA A 17 -8.51 11.68 -2.75
CA ALA A 17 -7.75 12.91 -2.99
C ALA A 17 -6.77 12.82 -4.19
N GLY A 18 -7.11 12.04 -5.23
CA GLY A 18 -6.28 11.87 -6.43
C GLY A 18 -5.16 10.82 -6.32
N LEU A 19 -4.93 10.23 -5.14
CA LEU A 19 -3.96 9.15 -4.92
C LEU A 19 -4.62 7.77 -4.86
N PRO A 20 -3.98 6.70 -5.35
CA PRO A 20 -4.49 5.34 -5.18
C PRO A 20 -4.60 4.96 -3.69
N MET A 21 -5.65 4.20 -3.32
CA MET A 21 -5.92 3.82 -1.92
C MET A 21 -4.69 3.34 -1.11
N PRO A 22 -3.81 2.45 -1.62
CA PRO A 22 -2.66 1.98 -0.84
C PRO A 22 -1.69 3.09 -0.45
N TYR A 23 -1.50 4.09 -1.31
CA TYR A 23 -0.64 5.24 -1.01
C TYR A 23 -1.30 6.16 0.02
N MET A 24 -2.61 6.40 -0.09
CA MET A 24 -3.36 7.16 0.93
C MET A 24 -3.35 6.48 2.29
N LEU A 25 -3.48 5.14 2.33
CA LEU A 25 -3.34 4.37 3.55
C LEU A 25 -1.92 4.48 4.13
N GLY A 26 -0.89 4.49 3.27
CA GLY A 26 0.49 4.73 3.70
C GLY A 26 0.68 6.12 4.32
N VAL A 27 0.13 7.17 3.71
CA VAL A 27 0.14 8.53 4.26
C VAL A 27 -0.56 8.55 5.61
N GLY A 28 -1.78 8.00 5.69
CA GLY A 28 -2.55 7.92 6.94
C GLY A 28 -1.82 7.15 8.04
N ALA A 29 -1.14 6.06 7.70
CA ALA A 29 -0.34 5.30 8.65
C ALA A 29 0.87 6.09 9.14
N LEU A 30 1.59 6.79 8.25
CA LEU A 30 2.77 7.60 8.62
C LEU A 30 2.40 8.83 9.44
N THR A 31 1.20 9.39 9.25
CA THR A 31 0.71 10.50 10.06
C THR A 31 0.14 10.04 11.39
N ALA A 32 -0.66 8.97 11.40
CA ALA A 32 -1.38 8.56 12.59
C ALA A 32 -0.57 7.63 13.53
N LEU A 33 0.21 6.67 13.01
CA LEU A 33 0.92 5.71 13.87
C LEU A 33 1.91 6.38 14.82
N PRO A 34 2.78 7.32 14.38
CA PRO A 34 3.70 7.97 15.30
C PRO A 34 2.95 8.86 16.29
N PHE A 35 1.81 9.44 15.89
CA PHE A 35 0.94 10.16 16.82
C PHE A 35 0.37 9.23 17.90
N PHE A 36 -0.12 8.04 17.56
CA PHE A 36 -0.60 7.07 18.54
C PHE A 36 0.49 6.63 19.53
N TRP A 37 1.75 6.56 19.09
CA TRP A 37 2.86 6.18 19.95
C TRP A 37 3.34 7.32 20.85
N THR A 38 3.58 8.50 20.26
CA THR A 38 4.23 9.63 20.94
C THR A 38 3.23 10.58 21.59
N GLN A 39 1.95 10.49 21.22
CA GLN A 39 0.89 11.44 21.57
C GLN A 39 1.23 12.90 21.22
N PHE A 40 2.19 13.11 20.32
CA PHE A 40 2.70 14.41 19.94
C PHE A 40 1.82 15.05 18.86
N ILE A 41 0.88 15.89 19.29
CA ILE A 41 -0.10 16.56 18.40
C ILE A 41 0.55 17.29 17.20
N PRO A 42 1.68 18.01 17.35
CA PRO A 42 2.30 18.68 16.21
C PRO A 42 2.79 17.72 15.12
N TRP A 43 2.97 16.43 15.40
CA TRP A 43 3.29 15.43 14.38
C TRP A 43 2.24 15.37 13.27
N VAL A 44 0.96 15.53 13.62
CA VAL A 44 -0.16 15.48 12.66
C VAL A 44 -0.01 16.56 11.57
N LEU A 45 0.64 17.69 11.90
CA LEU A 45 0.93 18.77 10.95
C LEU A 45 1.95 18.36 9.87
N THR A 46 2.66 17.25 10.04
CA THR A 46 3.52 16.69 8.98
C THR A 46 2.71 15.97 7.89
N GLY A 47 1.38 15.81 8.06
CA GLY A 47 0.53 15.13 7.08
C GLY A 47 0.57 15.65 5.65
N PRO A 48 0.55 16.98 5.41
CA PRO A 48 0.77 17.53 4.08
C PRO A 48 2.13 17.16 3.48
N LEU A 49 3.20 17.08 4.30
CA LEU A 49 4.52 16.65 3.85
C LEU A 49 4.48 15.19 3.34
N TRP A 50 3.86 14.30 4.11
CA TRP A 50 3.69 12.89 3.72
C TRP A 50 2.81 12.74 2.47
N TYR A 51 1.77 13.56 2.34
CA TYR A 51 0.93 13.59 1.14
C TYR A 51 1.71 13.99 -0.11
N LEU A 52 2.56 15.02 -0.02
CA LEU A 52 3.43 15.43 -1.13
C LEU A 52 4.42 14.33 -1.50
N ALA A 53 5.03 13.69 -0.50
CA ALA A 53 5.91 12.54 -0.73
C ALA A 53 5.19 11.40 -1.46
N ALA A 54 3.95 11.09 -1.07
CA ALA A 54 3.14 10.09 -1.75
C ALA A 54 2.76 10.50 -3.18
N ARG A 55 2.50 11.79 -3.43
CA ARG A 55 2.28 12.33 -4.79
C ARG A 55 3.49 12.11 -5.69
N VAL A 56 4.69 12.37 -5.19
CA VAL A 56 5.94 12.13 -5.93
C VAL A 56 6.12 10.63 -6.17
N ALA A 57 5.92 9.78 -5.15
CA ALA A 57 6.04 8.33 -5.29
C ALA A 57 5.07 7.75 -6.33
N VAL A 58 3.82 8.25 -6.37
CA VAL A 58 2.82 7.84 -7.36
C VAL A 58 3.16 8.36 -8.76
N ALA A 59 3.75 9.56 -8.88
CA ALA A 59 4.21 10.07 -10.15
C ALA A 59 5.35 9.21 -10.74
N MET A 60 6.26 8.73 -9.89
CA MET A 60 7.34 7.82 -10.31
C MET A 60 6.83 6.42 -10.67
N ASN A 61 5.95 5.84 -9.85
CA ASN A 61 5.36 4.54 -10.12
C ASN A 61 3.94 4.43 -9.55
N PRO A 62 2.88 4.61 -10.36
CA PRO A 62 1.51 4.59 -9.88
C PRO A 62 1.01 3.19 -9.51
N ASN A 63 1.73 2.12 -9.90
CA ASN A 63 1.37 0.72 -9.65
C ASN A 63 2.40 -0.01 -8.78
N GLY A 64 3.30 0.70 -8.08
CA GLY A 64 4.37 0.09 -7.28
C GLY A 64 3.84 -0.91 -6.25
N HIS A 65 2.68 -0.63 -5.65
CA HIS A 65 1.97 -1.54 -4.75
C HIS A 65 1.54 -2.85 -5.42
N LYS A 66 1.15 -2.85 -6.71
CA LYS A 66 0.81 -4.08 -7.44
C LYS A 66 2.04 -4.93 -7.69
N ALA A 67 3.16 -4.30 -8.07
CA ALA A 67 4.43 -4.99 -8.25
C ALA A 67 4.91 -5.62 -6.93
N LEU A 68 4.88 -4.87 -5.83
CA LEU A 68 5.20 -5.40 -4.50
C LEU A 68 4.27 -6.54 -4.09
N ALA A 69 2.96 -6.42 -4.32
CA ALA A 69 2.00 -7.49 -4.03
C ALA A 69 2.26 -8.76 -4.85
N VAL A 70 2.62 -8.62 -6.13
CA VAL A 70 2.99 -9.75 -6.99
C VAL A 70 4.28 -10.39 -6.50
N VAL A 71 5.32 -9.60 -6.20
CA VAL A 71 6.60 -10.11 -5.67
C VAL A 71 6.36 -10.86 -4.35
N LEU A 72 5.62 -10.29 -3.41
CA LEU A 72 5.32 -10.95 -2.13
C LEU A 72 4.52 -12.25 -2.30
N ARG A 73 3.62 -12.33 -3.30
CA ARG A 73 2.79 -13.53 -3.56
C ARG A 73 3.51 -14.60 -4.37
N ARG A 74 4.22 -14.21 -5.43
CA ARG A 74 4.86 -15.13 -6.40
C ARG A 74 6.29 -15.47 -6.02
N THR A 75 7.00 -14.54 -5.38
CA THR A 75 8.40 -14.69 -4.97
C THR A 75 8.58 -14.26 -3.52
N PRO A 76 7.92 -14.95 -2.56
CA PRO A 76 8.01 -14.58 -1.16
C PRO A 76 9.47 -14.63 -0.68
N PRO A 77 9.92 -13.65 0.12
CA PRO A 77 11.29 -13.61 0.63
C PRO A 77 11.61 -14.89 1.42
N SER A 78 12.87 -15.32 1.39
CA SER A 78 13.36 -16.59 1.96
C SER A 78 12.94 -16.81 3.43
N LEU A 79 12.82 -15.73 4.20
CA LEU A 79 12.33 -15.73 5.58
C LEU A 79 10.88 -16.21 5.72
N SER A 80 10.01 -15.86 4.76
CA SER A 80 8.60 -16.32 4.71
C SER A 80 8.48 -17.78 4.27
N ARG A 81 9.43 -18.27 3.46
CA ARG A 81 9.47 -19.66 2.98
C ARG A 81 9.67 -20.68 4.11
N LYS A 82 10.39 -20.30 5.19
CA LYS A 82 10.70 -21.18 6.34
C LYS A 82 9.45 -21.46 7.18
N LYS A 83 8.65 -20.43 7.52
CA LYS A 83 7.38 -20.59 8.26
C LYS A 83 6.35 -21.46 7.52
N ARG A 84 6.27 -21.38 6.19
CA ARG A 84 5.32 -22.19 5.40
C ARG A 84 5.67 -23.70 5.38
N LYS A 85 6.93 -24.08 5.61
CA LYS A 85 7.31 -25.49 5.72
C LYS A 85 7.03 -26.06 7.11
N GLU A 86 7.08 -25.22 8.15
CA GLU A 86 6.87 -25.63 9.54
C GLU A 86 5.41 -25.97 9.85
N GLY A 87 4.45 -25.30 9.19
CA GLY A 87 3.02 -25.63 9.25
C GLY A 87 2.57 -26.81 8.35
N ARG A 88 3.49 -27.49 7.67
CA ARG A 88 3.22 -28.70 6.85
C ARG A 88 3.91 -29.94 7.43
N ARG A 89 3.99 -30.05 8.75
CA ARG A 89 4.24 -31.33 9.40
C ARG A 89 2.90 -32.06 9.47
N TYR A 90 2.72 -32.97 8.52
CA TYR A 90 1.60 -33.90 8.43
C TYR A 90 1.43 -34.62 9.77
N VAL A 91 0.20 -34.59 10.29
CA VAL A 91 -0.33 -35.59 11.22
C VAL A 91 -1.16 -36.55 10.37
#